data_AF-A0A6M3JV56-F1
#
_entry.id   AF-A0A6M3JV56-F1
#
_cell.length_a   1.000
_cell.length_b   1.000
_cell.length_c   1.000
_cell.angle_alpha   90.00
_cell.angle_beta   90.00
_cell.angle_gamma   90.00
#
_symmetry.space_group_name_H-M   'P 1'
#
loop_
_entity.id
_entity.type
_entity.pdbx_description
1 polymer ?
#
loop_
_entity_poly.entity_id
_entity_poly.type
_entity_poly.pdbx_seq_one_letter_code
_entity_poly.pdbx_strand_id
1 'polypeptide(L)' 'MEEKSLRYRVNVSTSVKGIKTWDCTVDGQGFTKEEILAESDKLVEALVTRYPAPTE' A
#
# COMPACT_ATOMS: atom_id res chain seq x y z
N MET A 1 -25.91 -2.59 -11.53
CA MET A 1 -24.87 -3.27 -10.73
C MET A 1 -23.80 -2.22 -10.52
N GLU A 2 -23.57 -1.77 -9.28
CA GLU A 2 -22.49 -0.81 -9.03
C GLU A 2 -21.15 -1.50 -9.34
N GLU A 3 -20.47 -1.02 -10.38
CA GLU A 3 -19.12 -1.47 -10.71
C GLU A 3 -18.18 -1.04 -9.59
N LYS A 4 -17.75 -2.00 -8.77
CA LYS A 4 -16.72 -1.79 -7.77
C LYS A 4 -15.39 -1.61 -8.47
N SER A 5 -14.78 -0.43 -8.31
CA SER A 5 -13.47 -0.11 -8.87
C SER A 5 -12.50 0.15 -7.74
N LEU A 6 -11.31 -0.46 -7.80
CA LEU A 6 -10.31 -0.30 -6.77
C LEU A 6 -8.96 0.02 -7.40
N ARG A 7 -8.36 1.12 -6.95
CA ARG A 7 -7.12 1.67 -7.47
C ARG A 7 -6.08 1.69 -6.37
N TYR A 8 -4.97 1.02 -6.64
CA TYR A 8 -3.78 1.06 -5.80
C TYR A 8 -2.74 2.01 -6.38
N ARG A 9 -2.19 2.88 -5.55
CA ARG A 9 -1.00 3.68 -5.87
C ARG A 9 0.03 3.45 -4.77
N VAL A 10 1.22 3.00 -5.18
CA VAL A 10 2.36 2.82 -4.26
C VAL A 10 3.53 3.61 -4.82
N ASN A 11 3.97 4.63 -4.09
CA ASN A 11 5.20 5.35 -4.40
C ASN A 11 6.32 4.80 -3.50
N VAL A 12 7.30 4.14 -4.11
CA VAL A 12 8.47 3.61 -3.39
C VAL A 12 9.65 4.54 -3.60
N SER A 13 10.23 5.02 -2.51
CA SER A 13 11.46 5.82 -2.48
C SER A 13 12.53 5.09 -1.69
N THR A 14 13.76 5.09 -2.18
CA THR A 14 14.91 4.56 -1.44
C THR A 14 15.86 5.71 -1.13
N SER A 15 16.13 5.92 0.15
CA SER A 15 17.07 6.93 0.62
C SER A 15 18.52 6.50 0.37
N VAL A 16 19.43 7.46 0.33
CA VAL A 16 20.89 7.20 0.22
C VAL A 16 21.45 6.30 1.32
N LYS A 17 20.76 6.25 2.48
CA LYS A 17 21.07 5.36 3.62
C LYS A 17 20.44 3.96 3.51
N GLY A 18 19.87 3.60 2.35
CA GLY A 18 19.19 2.31 2.14
C GLY A 18 17.77 2.21 2.73
N ILE A 19 17.29 3.25 3.43
CA ILE A 19 15.93 3.28 4.00
C ILE A 19 14.91 3.31 2.85
N LYS A 20 14.01 2.32 2.82
CA LYS A 20 12.89 2.27 1.88
C LYS A 20 11.66 2.90 2.53
N THR A 21 11.13 3.92 1.87
CA THR A 21 9.88 4.58 2.24
C THR A 21 8.84 4.31 1.16
N TRP A 22 7.63 4.05 1.59
CA TRP A 22 6.49 3.72 0.76
C TRP A 22 5.32 4.59 1.19
N ASP A 23 4.74 5.24 0.20
CA ASP A 23 3.49 5.97 0.32
C ASP A 23 2.42 5.18 -0.43
N CYS A 24 1.43 4.68 0.31
CA CYS A 24 0.37 3.82 -0.20
C CYS A 24 -0.94 4.59 -0.21
N THR A 25 -1.61 4.63 -1.35
CA THR A 25 -2.97 5.16 -1.49
C THR A 25 -3.86 4.07 -2.07
N VAL A 26 -4.94 3.75 -1.35
CA VAL A 26 -6.00 2.86 -1.82
C VAL A 26 -7.25 3.69 -2.03
N ASP A 27 -7.74 3.74 -3.26
CA ASP A 27 -8.94 4.47 -3.65
C ASP A 27 -9.97 3.46 -4.16
N GLY A 28 -11.11 3.38 -3.50
CA GLY A 28 -12.17 2.41 -3.79
C GLY A 28 -13.49 3.10 -4.06
N GLN A 29 -14.06 2.91 -5.25
CA GLN A 29 -15.39 3.36 -5.60
C GLN A 29 -16.39 2.22 -5.40
N GLY A 30 -17.45 2.46 -4.62
CA GLY A 30 -18.42 1.43 -4.25
C GLY A 30 -17.96 0.50 -3.11
N PHE A 31 -16.90 0.88 -2.39
CA PHE A 31 -16.41 0.20 -1.19
C PHE A 31 -16.69 1.04 0.05
N THR A 32 -16.88 0.35 1.17
CA THR A 32 -16.91 0.99 2.49
C THR A 32 -15.51 1.40 2.92
N LYS A 33 -15.43 2.37 3.81
CA LYS A 33 -14.16 2.81 4.40
C LYS A 33 -13.40 1.66 5.08
N GLU A 34 -14.14 0.73 5.70
CA GLU A 34 -13.59 -0.44 6.39
C GLU A 34 -12.96 -1.43 5.41
N GLU A 35 -13.60 -1.68 4.27
CA GLU A 35 -13.01 -2.49 3.18
C GLU A 35 -11.73 -1.85 2.63
N ILE A 36 -11.73 -0.53 2.39
CA ILE A 36 -10.55 0.20 1.90
C ILE A 36 -9.40 0.12 2.91
N LEU A 37 -9.70 0.25 4.21
CA LEU A 37 -8.69 0.16 5.27
C LEU A 37 -8.07 -1.24 5.33
N ALA A 38 -8.91 -2.29 5.26
CA ALA A 38 -8.42 -3.68 5.25
C ALA A 38 -7.54 -3.99 4.04
N GLU A 39 -7.87 -3.47 2.85
CA GLU A 39 -7.02 -3.62 1.66
C GLU A 39 -5.71 -2.82 1.79
N SER A 40 -5.75 -1.65 2.44
CA SER A 40 -4.53 -0.87 2.74
C SER A 40 -3.59 -1.63 3.67
N ASP A 41 -4.10 -2.26 4.72
CA ASP A 41 -3.27 -3.01 5.67
C ASP A 41 -2.60 -4.23 5.00
N LYS A 42 -3.35 -4.97 4.16
CA LYS A 42 -2.81 -6.07 3.36
C LYS A 42 -1.71 -5.58 2.41
N LEU A 43 -1.91 -4.41 1.79
CA LEU A 43 -0.91 -3.83 0.91
C LEU A 43 0.36 -3.50 1.67
N VAL A 44 0.26 -2.89 2.86
CA VAL A 44 1.41 -2.58 3.72
C VAL A 44 2.15 -3.85 4.14
N GLU A 45 1.45 -4.92 4.52
CA GLU A 45 2.09 -6.20 4.91
C GLU A 45 2.85 -6.86 3.73
N ALA A 46 2.21 -6.92 2.56
CA ALA A 46 2.83 -7.47 1.35
C ALA A 46 4.06 -6.67 0.95
N LEU A 47 3.98 -5.35 1.14
CA LEU A 47 5.06 -4.43 0.97
C LEU A 47 6.20 -4.74 1.95
N VAL A 48 5.96 -4.79 3.27
CA VAL A 48 6.99 -5.11 4.30
C VAL A 48 7.80 -6.34 3.91
N THR A 49 7.14 -7.38 3.41
CA THR A 49 7.79 -8.61 2.94
C THR A 49 8.61 -8.40 1.66
N ARG A 50 8.09 -7.61 0.71
CA ARG A 50 8.72 -7.36 -0.59
C ARG A 50 9.96 -6.46 -0.51
N TYR A 51 9.97 -5.55 0.46
CA TYR A 51 11.05 -4.58 0.66
C TYR A 51 11.49 -4.58 2.13
N PRO A 52 12.22 -5.62 2.58
CA PRO A 52 12.72 -5.68 3.95
C PRO A 52 13.62 -4.48 4.25
N ALA A 53 13.56 -3.98 5.48
CA ALA A 53 14.48 -2.97 5.96
C ALA A 53 15.92 -3.50 5.82
N PRO A 54 16.89 -2.64 5.45
CA PRO A 54 18.29 -3.04 5.49
C PRO A 54 18.64 -3.46 6.93
N THR A 55 18.99 -4.73 7.11
CA THR A 55 19.60 -5.20 8.36
C THR A 55 20.97 -4.54 8.49
N GLU A 56 21.11 -3.73 9.53
CA GLU A 56 22.37 -3.08 9.94
C GLU A 56 23.44 -4.12 10.31
#